data_AF-A0A0J7MQW8-F1
#
_entry.id   AF-A0A0J7MQW8-F1
#
_cell.length_a   1.000
_cell.length_b   1.000
_cell.length_c   1.000
_cell.angle_alpha   90.00
_cell.angle_beta   90.00
_cell.angle_gamma   90.00
#
_symmetry.space_group_name_H-M   'P 1'
#
loop_
_entity.id
_entity.type
_entity.pdbx_description
1 polymer ?
#
loop_
_entity_poly.entity_id
_entity_poly.type
_entity_poly.pdbx_seq_one_letter_code
_entity_poly.pdbx_strand_id
1 'polypeptide(L)'
;MCIAKCVTCARQRASLAYQRMGDLPAARVTPARPFARTGIDYAGPFSIRTSKGRGQKTHKAYCVLFICMSTRAIHLEVADDYSTNCFLATFDRFTARRGLPAAVYSDNGTNFQGADRELTRRIREILGNTDLQNRFTSEEINWHFIPPAAPQFGGLWEAGVKSVKHHLRRILGEFTPTFEEFSTLLCNIECALNSRPIAPLYDDPESFDALTPGHFLVGSHLKAVPSPSTGDSNVNRLSRWQAIQRMYERFWKVWSSDYLNALLQRKKWRSSQPNVQIGDLVLLRHPNLPPTKWELGRVVQCHPGDDNLVRVVTIRTAKSVLKRPITQLCKLPVESPTKTDVP
;
A
#
# COMPACT_ATOMS: atom_id res chain seq x y z
N MET A 1 52.03 14.17 -7.65
CA MET A 1 50.94 14.70 -8.49
C MET A 1 49.65 13.97 -8.09
N CYS A 2 48.80 14.63 -7.31
CA CYS A 2 47.70 13.98 -6.58
C CYS A 2 46.55 13.55 -7.51
N ILE A 3 46.29 12.24 -7.53
CA ILE A 3 45.16 11.57 -8.23
C ILE A 3 43.77 12.05 -7.74
N ALA A 4 43.71 12.86 -6.67
CA ALA A 4 42.47 13.33 -6.05
C ALA A 4 41.77 14.52 -6.75
N LYS A 5 42.40 15.18 -7.75
CA LYS A 5 41.83 16.38 -8.41
C LYS A 5 41.34 16.17 -9.85
N CYS A 6 41.34 14.94 -10.36
CA CYS A 6 40.86 14.65 -11.72
C CYS A 6 39.33 14.54 -11.75
N VAL A 7 38.67 15.47 -12.44
CA VAL A 7 37.19 15.50 -12.62
C VAL A 7 36.69 14.25 -13.35
N THR A 8 37.47 13.71 -14.28
CA THR A 8 37.15 12.48 -15.02
C THR A 8 37.16 11.24 -14.11
N CYS A 9 38.13 11.15 -13.20
CA CYS A 9 38.19 10.09 -12.19
C CYS A 9 37.11 10.25 -11.12
N ALA A 10 36.75 11.48 -10.74
CA ALA A 10 35.66 11.75 -9.80
C ALA A 10 34.28 11.34 -10.36
N ARG A 11 34.05 11.54 -11.67
CA ARG A 11 32.82 11.09 -12.35
C ARG A 11 32.66 9.57 -12.41
N GLN A 12 33.75 8.82 -12.62
CA GLN A 12 33.70 7.35 -12.62
C GLN A 12 33.66 6.74 -11.22
N ARG A 13 34.10 7.48 -10.19
CA ARG A 13 34.10 7.06 -8.78
C ARG A 13 32.88 7.57 -7.99
N ALA A 14 31.89 8.14 -8.66
CA ALA A 14 30.67 8.67 -8.03
C ALA A 14 29.85 7.53 -7.40
N SER A 15 30.13 7.23 -6.13
CA SER A 15 29.17 6.56 -5.26
C SER A 15 28.02 7.53 -4.99
N LEU A 16 26.79 7.05 -5.13
CA LEU A 16 25.63 7.77 -4.62
C LEU A 16 25.88 8.05 -3.12
N ALA A 17 25.71 9.30 -2.69
CA ALA A 17 25.79 9.64 -1.29
C ALA A 17 24.63 8.94 -0.55
N TYR A 18 24.95 8.04 0.37
CA TYR A 18 23.99 7.40 1.25
C TYR A 18 24.19 7.97 2.66
N GLN A 19 23.17 8.66 3.18
CA GLN A 19 23.13 9.13 4.56
C GLN A 19 22.34 8.11 5.41
N ARG A 20 22.61 8.05 6.72
CA ARG A 20 21.76 7.35 7.69
C ARG A 20 20.31 7.84 7.49
N MET A 21 19.35 6.91 7.38
CA MET A 21 17.93 7.29 7.18
C MET A 21 17.55 8.32 8.23
N GLY A 22 17.12 9.51 7.78
CA GLY A 22 16.57 10.52 8.68
C GLY A 22 15.37 9.96 9.42
N ASP A 23 15.10 10.54 10.59
CA ASP A 23 13.94 10.15 11.39
C ASP A 23 12.66 10.15 10.54
N LEU A 24 11.73 9.24 10.88
CA LEU A 24 10.45 9.18 10.21
C LEU A 24 9.82 10.59 10.24
N PRO A 25 9.37 11.15 9.09
CA PRO A 25 8.79 12.49 9.07
C PRO A 25 7.71 12.60 10.14
N ALA A 26 7.62 13.72 10.87
CA ALA A 26 6.62 13.93 11.93
C ALA A 26 5.19 13.61 11.46
N ALA A 27 4.94 13.79 10.15
CA ALA A 27 3.76 13.33 9.42
C ALA A 27 3.31 11.88 9.75
N ARG A 28 4.26 10.98 10.05
CA ARG A 28 4.09 9.55 10.31
C ARG A 28 4.00 9.20 11.81
N VAL A 29 4.43 10.10 12.69
CA VAL A 29 4.61 9.81 14.12
C VAL A 29 3.49 10.42 14.97
N THR A 30 2.83 11.48 14.52
CA THR A 30 1.62 12.01 15.17
C THR A 30 0.42 11.11 14.88
N PRO A 31 -0.27 10.56 15.89
CA PRO A 31 -1.58 9.93 15.68
C PRO A 31 -2.54 10.93 15.05
N ALA A 32 -3.18 10.52 13.96
CA ALA A 32 -4.18 11.32 13.26
C ALA A 32 -5.21 10.38 12.64
N ARG A 33 -6.42 10.89 12.39
CA ARG A 33 -7.44 10.14 11.66
C ARG A 33 -6.88 9.62 10.32
N PRO A 34 -7.35 8.47 9.82
CA PRO A 34 -6.95 7.97 8.51
C PRO A 34 -7.14 9.05 7.45
N PHE A 35 -6.18 9.14 6.54
CA PHE A 35 -6.12 10.11 5.44
C PHE A 35 -6.06 11.60 5.85
N ALA A 36 -5.85 11.96 7.13
CA ALA A 36 -5.57 13.35 7.51
C ALA A 36 -4.33 13.92 6.79
N ARG A 37 -3.32 13.07 6.58
CA ARG A 37 -2.13 13.35 5.78
C ARG A 37 -2.07 12.32 4.66
N THR A 38 -2.21 12.77 3.42
CA THR A 38 -2.41 11.88 2.27
C THR A 38 -1.40 12.14 1.17
N GLY A 39 -0.72 11.08 0.72
CA GLY A 39 0.10 11.09 -0.49
C GLY A 39 -0.74 10.71 -1.70
N ILE A 40 -0.52 11.37 -2.83
CA ILE A 40 -1.25 11.15 -4.07
C ILE A 40 -0.26 10.79 -5.19
N ASP A 41 -0.63 9.80 -6.00
CA ASP A 41 0.12 9.39 -7.18
C ASP A 41 -0.82 8.87 -8.28
N TYR A 42 -0.39 8.93 -9.53
CA TYR A 42 -1.11 8.39 -10.68
C TYR A 42 -0.46 7.11 -11.21
N ALA A 43 -1.29 6.12 -11.53
CA ALA A 43 -0.91 4.94 -12.29
C ALA A 43 -1.59 4.96 -13.66
N GLY A 44 -0.83 4.60 -14.69
CA GLY A 44 -1.37 4.49 -16.05
C GLY A 44 -0.37 4.94 -17.12
N PRO A 45 -0.85 5.22 -18.35
CA PRO A 45 -2.24 5.05 -18.77
C PRO A 45 -2.65 3.56 -18.84
N PHE A 46 -3.96 3.31 -18.70
CA PHE A 46 -4.63 2.03 -18.94
C PHE A 46 -5.66 2.21 -20.05
N SER A 47 -5.83 1.21 -20.92
CA SER A 47 -6.87 1.25 -21.94
C SER A 47 -8.20 0.81 -21.34
N ILE A 48 -9.23 1.66 -21.44
CA ILE A 48 -10.61 1.31 -21.10
C ILE A 48 -11.53 1.50 -22.31
N ARG A 49 -12.69 0.84 -22.31
CA ARG A 49 -13.69 0.95 -23.38
C ARG A 49 -14.97 1.60 -22.86
N THR A 50 -15.68 2.30 -23.74
CA THR A 50 -16.92 3.02 -23.38
C THR A 50 -18.09 2.09 -23.04
N SER A 51 -18.17 0.93 -23.69
CA SER A 51 -19.24 -0.04 -23.45
C SER A 51 -18.78 -1.48 -23.64
N LYS A 52 -19.60 -2.44 -23.18
CA LYS A 52 -19.40 -3.87 -23.39
C LYS A 52 -19.67 -4.19 -24.88
N GLY A 53 -18.80 -4.97 -25.52
CA GLY A 53 -19.00 -5.41 -26.92
C GLY A 53 -17.74 -5.32 -27.80
N ARG A 54 -17.84 -5.88 -29.01
CA ARG A 54 -16.79 -5.77 -30.05
C ARG A 54 -16.86 -4.40 -30.74
N GLY A 55 -15.72 -3.89 -31.20
CA GLY A 55 -15.65 -2.63 -31.97
C GLY A 55 -15.83 -1.34 -31.15
N GLN A 56 -15.92 -1.42 -29.82
CA GLN A 56 -16.10 -0.24 -28.96
C GLN A 56 -14.82 0.59 -28.90
N LYS A 57 -14.97 1.92 -28.97
CA LYS A 57 -13.84 2.85 -28.87
C LYS A 57 -13.14 2.69 -27.53
N THR A 58 -11.82 2.65 -27.59
CA THR A 58 -10.96 2.62 -26.41
C THR A 58 -10.36 4.00 -26.18
N HIS A 59 -10.20 4.36 -24.91
CA HIS A 59 -9.51 5.58 -24.50
C HIS A 59 -8.61 5.27 -23.31
N LYS A 60 -7.68 6.19 -23.03
CA LYS A 60 -6.79 6.08 -21.88
C LYS A 60 -7.56 6.49 -20.65
N ALA A 61 -7.39 5.76 -19.56
CA ALA A 61 -7.76 6.15 -18.22
C ALA A 61 -6.58 5.91 -17.28
N TYR A 62 -6.71 6.38 -16.05
CA TYR A 62 -5.69 6.32 -15.02
C TYR A 62 -6.31 5.82 -13.71
N CYS A 63 -5.46 5.32 -12.84
CA CYS A 63 -5.81 5.01 -11.45
C CYS A 63 -5.13 6.05 -10.57
N VAL A 64 -5.92 6.79 -9.79
CA VAL A 64 -5.43 7.73 -8.79
C VAL A 64 -5.31 6.99 -7.47
N LEU A 65 -4.11 7.04 -6.89
CA LEU A 65 -3.76 6.36 -5.65
C LEU A 65 -3.64 7.39 -4.54
N PHE A 66 -4.46 7.23 -3.51
CA PHE A 66 -4.37 7.98 -2.27
C PHE A 66 -3.80 7.08 -1.18
N ILE A 67 -2.83 7.55 -0.42
CA ILE A 67 -2.20 6.77 0.63
C ILE A 67 -2.15 7.58 1.92
N CYS A 68 -2.68 6.98 2.98
CA CYS A 68 -2.61 7.56 4.31
C CYS A 68 -1.20 7.44 4.90
N MET A 69 -0.61 8.55 5.31
CA MET A 69 0.74 8.57 5.88
C MET A 69 0.82 7.96 7.29
N SER A 70 -0.25 8.01 8.08
CA SER A 70 -0.29 7.44 9.43
C SER A 70 -0.55 5.93 9.41
N THR A 71 -1.62 5.48 8.76
CA THR A 71 -2.07 4.08 8.79
C THR A 71 -1.55 3.24 7.64
N ARG A 72 -0.98 3.87 6.60
CA ARG A 72 -0.61 3.24 5.32
C ARG A 72 -1.82 2.65 4.57
N ALA A 73 -3.04 3.03 4.93
CA ALA A 73 -4.22 2.67 4.15
C ALA A 73 -4.12 3.25 2.73
N ILE A 74 -4.65 2.53 1.76
CA ILE A 74 -4.64 2.90 0.34
C ILE A 74 -6.10 3.12 -0.09
N HIS A 75 -6.35 4.11 -0.93
CA HIS A 75 -7.62 4.29 -1.63
C HIS A 75 -7.34 4.46 -3.13
N LEU A 76 -8.14 3.79 -3.96
CA LEU A 76 -7.94 3.71 -5.41
C LEU A 76 -9.18 4.20 -6.15
N GLU A 77 -8.98 5.08 -7.12
CA GLU A 77 -10.06 5.64 -7.93
C GLU A 77 -9.70 5.63 -9.41
N VAL A 78 -10.70 5.46 -10.29
CA VAL A 78 -10.51 5.61 -11.74
C VAL A 78 -10.63 7.09 -12.11
N ALA A 79 -9.73 7.57 -12.97
CA ALA A 79 -9.81 8.87 -13.62
C ALA A 79 -9.80 8.67 -15.14
N ASP A 80 -10.75 9.26 -15.86
CA ASP A 80 -10.87 9.16 -17.32
C ASP A 80 -9.73 9.85 -18.07
N ASP A 81 -9.09 10.86 -17.46
CA ASP A 81 -7.94 11.52 -18.05
C ASP A 81 -6.97 12.07 -16.99
N TYR A 82 -5.95 12.79 -17.45
CA TYR A 82 -4.92 13.41 -16.61
C TYR A 82 -5.19 14.91 -16.37
N SER A 83 -6.43 15.37 -16.58
CA SER A 83 -6.80 16.78 -16.39
C SER A 83 -7.02 17.12 -14.92
N THR A 84 -6.92 18.42 -14.61
CA THR A 84 -7.28 18.97 -13.30
C THR A 84 -8.72 18.67 -12.92
N ASN A 85 -9.67 18.80 -13.85
CA ASN A 85 -11.10 18.58 -13.56
C ASN A 85 -11.40 17.13 -13.21
N CYS A 86 -10.80 16.18 -13.95
CA CYS A 86 -10.95 14.76 -13.65
C CYS A 86 -10.30 14.40 -12.31
N PHE A 87 -9.15 15.01 -11.99
CA PHE A 87 -8.55 14.86 -10.67
C PHE A 87 -9.45 15.41 -9.56
N LEU A 88 -10.02 16.60 -9.71
CA LEU A 88 -10.92 17.20 -8.70
C LEU A 88 -12.14 16.32 -8.46
N ALA A 89 -12.79 15.81 -9.51
CA ALA A 89 -13.90 14.86 -9.37
C ALA A 89 -13.48 13.58 -8.62
N THR A 90 -12.24 13.13 -8.85
CA THR A 90 -11.66 11.97 -8.14
C THR A 90 -11.35 12.29 -6.68
N PHE A 91 -10.85 13.49 -6.40
CA PHE A 91 -10.60 14.00 -5.06
C PHE A 91 -11.91 14.16 -4.27
N ASP A 92 -12.98 14.63 -4.90
CA ASP A 92 -14.32 14.72 -4.29
C ASP A 92 -14.84 13.33 -3.90
N ARG A 93 -14.70 12.33 -4.78
CA ARG A 93 -15.06 10.93 -4.46
C ARG A 93 -14.24 10.36 -3.29
N PHE A 94 -12.95 10.66 -3.25
CA PHE A 94 -12.08 10.25 -2.16
C PHE A 94 -12.48 10.92 -0.83
N THR A 95 -12.60 12.25 -0.81
CA THR A 95 -12.91 13.02 0.40
C THR A 95 -14.32 12.72 0.92
N ALA A 96 -15.29 12.49 0.03
CA ALA A 96 -16.63 12.06 0.43
C ALA A 96 -16.63 10.72 1.19
N ARG A 97 -15.67 9.82 0.93
CA ARG A 97 -15.57 8.52 1.61
C ARG A 97 -14.56 8.48 2.76
N ARG A 98 -13.54 9.34 2.73
CA ARG A 98 -12.38 9.30 3.66
C ARG A 98 -12.22 10.58 4.50
N GLY A 99 -13.03 11.60 4.27
CA GLY A 99 -12.94 12.91 4.89
C GLY A 99 -11.86 13.80 4.28
N LEU A 100 -12.00 15.12 4.43
CA LEU A 100 -11.12 16.14 3.85
C LEU A 100 -9.70 16.13 4.48
N PRO A 101 -8.63 15.78 3.74
CA PRO A 101 -7.28 15.74 4.31
C PRO A 101 -6.85 17.13 4.80
N ALA A 102 -6.17 17.18 5.95
CA ALA A 102 -5.52 18.38 6.46
C ALA A 102 -4.21 18.69 5.71
N ALA A 103 -3.54 17.66 5.16
CA ALA A 103 -2.37 17.82 4.32
C ALA A 103 -2.35 16.83 3.15
N VAL A 104 -1.97 17.32 1.98
CA VAL A 104 -1.83 16.55 0.74
C VAL A 104 -0.38 16.64 0.24
N TYR A 105 0.17 15.52 -0.19
CA TYR A 105 1.51 15.43 -0.76
C TYR A 105 1.43 14.84 -2.17
N SER A 106 1.96 15.53 -3.18
CA SER A 106 1.98 15.05 -4.56
C SER A 106 3.30 15.37 -5.26
N ASP A 107 3.52 14.80 -6.45
CA ASP A 107 4.54 15.32 -7.36
C ASP A 107 4.12 16.68 -7.95
N ASN A 108 5.03 17.30 -8.71
CA ASN A 108 4.82 18.59 -9.37
C ASN A 108 3.97 18.51 -10.67
N GLY A 109 3.12 17.48 -10.83
CA GLY A 109 2.22 17.35 -11.97
C GLY A 109 1.30 18.57 -12.15
N THR A 110 1.11 19.01 -13.39
CA THR A 110 0.32 20.22 -13.71
C THR A 110 -1.15 20.09 -13.31
N ASN A 111 -1.71 18.88 -13.36
CA ASN A 111 -3.04 18.54 -12.87
C ASN A 111 -3.18 18.79 -11.36
N PHE A 112 -2.17 18.42 -10.57
CA PHE A 112 -2.16 18.66 -9.13
C PHE A 112 -1.98 20.14 -8.80
N GLN A 113 -1.08 20.84 -9.50
CA GLN A 113 -0.94 22.29 -9.35
C GLN A 113 -2.23 23.03 -9.69
N GLY A 114 -2.94 22.61 -10.76
CA GLY A 114 -4.24 23.16 -11.10
C GLY A 114 -5.28 22.89 -10.02
N ALA A 115 -5.27 21.70 -9.43
CA ALA A 115 -6.23 21.31 -8.40
C ALA A 115 -6.02 22.08 -7.10
N ASP A 116 -4.77 22.23 -6.67
CA ASP A 116 -4.39 23.05 -5.51
C ASP A 116 -4.87 24.51 -5.67
N ARG A 117 -4.64 25.11 -6.85
CA ARG A 117 -5.13 26.46 -7.16
C ARG A 117 -6.66 26.56 -7.07
N GLU A 118 -7.37 25.59 -7.65
CA GLU A 118 -8.82 25.57 -7.68
C GLU A 118 -9.44 25.35 -6.28
N LEU A 119 -8.87 24.45 -5.48
CA LEU A 119 -9.30 24.24 -4.10
C LEU A 119 -9.04 25.48 -3.23
N THR A 120 -7.86 26.09 -3.37
CA THR A 120 -7.51 27.34 -2.69
C THR A 120 -8.46 28.48 -3.08
N ARG A 121 -8.83 28.58 -4.37
CA ARG A 121 -9.81 29.56 -4.85
C ARG A 121 -11.17 29.38 -4.18
N ARG A 122 -11.69 28.14 -4.14
CA ARG A 122 -12.98 27.82 -3.50
C ARG A 122 -12.99 28.19 -2.02
N ILE A 123 -11.91 27.90 -1.30
CA ILE A 123 -11.78 28.25 0.13
C ILE A 123 -11.82 29.78 0.30
N ARG A 124 -11.06 30.54 -0.51
CA ARG A 124 -11.06 32.01 -0.45
C ARG A 124 -12.42 32.62 -0.75
N GLU A 125 -13.18 32.07 -1.69
CA GLU A 125 -14.53 32.54 -2.02
C GLU A 125 -15.50 32.33 -0.86
N ILE A 126 -15.40 31.20 -0.15
CA ILE A 126 -16.20 30.93 1.06
C ILE A 126 -15.81 31.90 2.19
N LEU A 127 -14.51 32.10 2.43
CA LEU A 127 -14.01 33.01 3.47
C LEU A 127 -14.32 34.48 3.21
N GLY A 128 -14.45 34.87 1.93
CA GLY A 128 -14.89 36.21 1.54
C GLY A 128 -16.38 36.49 1.81
N ASN A 129 -17.16 35.45 2.15
CA ASN A 129 -18.57 35.57 2.51
C ASN A 129 -18.74 35.45 4.04
N THR A 130 -19.03 36.57 4.69
CA THR A 130 -19.09 36.69 6.16
C THR A 130 -20.10 35.75 6.82
N ASP A 131 -21.21 35.43 6.14
CA ASP A 131 -22.22 34.49 6.64
C ASP A 131 -21.73 33.04 6.64
N LEU A 132 -20.88 32.69 5.67
CA LEU A 132 -20.27 31.36 5.57
C LEU A 132 -19.03 31.24 6.46
N GLN A 133 -18.27 32.32 6.62
CA GLN A 133 -17.07 32.35 7.45
C GLN A 133 -17.33 31.91 8.89
N ASN A 134 -18.46 32.31 9.48
CA ASN A 134 -18.85 31.91 10.85
C ASN A 134 -19.30 30.45 10.96
N ARG A 135 -19.60 29.79 9.84
CA ARG A 135 -20.13 28.41 9.79
C ARG A 135 -19.08 27.38 9.37
N PHE A 136 -18.01 27.80 8.71
CA PHE A 136 -16.90 26.95 8.33
C PHE A 136 -15.72 27.18 9.29
N THR A 137 -15.45 26.22 10.17
CA THR A 137 -14.12 26.08 10.75
C THR A 137 -13.17 25.86 9.59
N SER A 138 -12.24 26.78 9.34
CA SER A 138 -11.33 26.75 8.19
C SER A 138 -10.39 25.57 8.27
N GLU A 139 -10.81 24.40 7.81
CA GLU A 139 -9.92 23.28 7.51
C GLU A 139 -9.23 23.58 6.17
N GLU A 140 -8.19 24.41 6.20
CA GLU A 140 -7.33 24.61 5.04
C GLU A 140 -6.59 23.31 4.70
N ILE A 141 -6.69 22.90 3.43
CA ILE A 141 -5.93 21.77 2.91
C ILE A 141 -4.50 22.26 2.64
N ASN A 142 -3.54 21.81 3.45
CA ASN A 142 -2.13 22.14 3.20
C ASN A 142 -1.56 21.27 2.09
N TRP A 143 -1.37 21.83 0.90
CA TRP A 143 -0.77 21.11 -0.22
C TRP A 143 0.76 21.24 -0.25
N HIS A 144 1.44 20.11 -0.39
CA HIS A 144 2.89 20.03 -0.44
C HIS A 144 3.34 19.33 -1.73
N PHE A 145 4.13 20.04 -2.53
CA PHE A 145 4.73 19.49 -3.76
C PHE A 145 6.13 18.93 -3.47
N ILE A 146 6.30 17.63 -3.72
CA ILE A 146 7.57 16.95 -3.49
C ILE A 146 8.53 17.25 -4.65
N PRO A 147 9.77 17.71 -4.40
CA PRO A 147 10.74 17.96 -5.44
C PRO A 147 11.04 16.71 -6.27
N PRO A 148 11.19 16.83 -7.60
CA PRO A 148 11.64 15.72 -8.43
C PRO A 148 13.02 15.26 -7.93
N ALA A 149 13.16 13.97 -7.60
CA ALA A 149 14.35 13.34 -7.02
C ALA A 149 14.55 13.43 -5.49
N ALA A 150 13.50 13.67 -4.69
CA ALA A 150 13.53 13.46 -3.23
C ALA A 150 12.82 12.14 -2.77
N PRO A 151 13.37 10.94 -3.09
CA PRO A 151 12.78 9.67 -2.66
C PRO A 151 12.89 9.41 -1.13
N GLN A 152 13.57 10.31 -0.42
CA GLN A 152 13.94 10.16 0.98
C GLN A 152 12.74 10.29 1.94
N PHE A 153 11.60 10.84 1.50
CA PHE A 153 10.41 10.97 2.34
C PHE A 153 9.56 9.69 2.46
N GLY A 154 9.85 8.60 1.72
CA GLY A 154 8.93 7.47 1.73
C GLY A 154 9.36 6.14 1.10
N GLY A 155 10.46 5.53 1.57
CA GLY A 155 10.85 4.18 1.11
C GLY A 155 9.81 3.05 1.32
N LEU A 156 8.78 3.27 2.14
CA LEU A 156 7.60 2.38 2.26
C LEU A 156 6.45 2.77 1.34
N TRP A 157 6.26 4.08 1.12
CA TRP A 157 5.29 4.66 0.20
C TRP A 157 5.62 4.28 -1.25
N GLU A 158 6.86 4.52 -1.68
CA GLU A 158 7.31 4.23 -3.04
C GLU A 158 7.23 2.74 -3.38
N ALA A 159 7.60 1.86 -2.44
CA ALA A 159 7.54 0.42 -2.67
C ALA A 159 6.10 -0.09 -2.84
N GLY A 160 5.16 0.40 -2.01
CA GLY A 160 3.75 0.01 -2.08
C GLY A 160 3.08 0.50 -3.36
N VAL A 161 3.25 1.78 -3.70
CA VAL A 161 2.70 2.38 -4.93
C VAL A 161 3.29 1.72 -6.18
N LYS A 162 4.61 1.55 -6.22
CA LYS A 162 5.31 0.92 -7.35
C LYS A 162 4.84 -0.52 -7.56
N SER A 163 4.63 -1.27 -6.49
CA SER A 163 4.08 -2.63 -6.55
C SER A 163 2.67 -2.64 -7.14
N VAL A 164 1.76 -1.77 -6.66
CA VAL A 164 0.38 -1.68 -7.20
C VAL A 164 0.40 -1.33 -8.69
N LYS A 165 1.16 -0.32 -9.09
CA LYS A 165 1.35 0.09 -10.50
C LYS A 165 1.81 -1.06 -11.37
N HIS A 166 2.84 -1.78 -10.91
CA HIS A 166 3.44 -2.91 -11.62
C HIS A 166 2.47 -4.08 -11.80
N HIS A 167 1.75 -4.46 -10.74
CA HIS A 167 0.80 -5.56 -10.80
C HIS A 167 -0.41 -5.23 -11.66
N LEU A 168 -1.01 -4.04 -11.48
CA LEU A 168 -2.19 -3.62 -12.26
C LEU A 168 -1.95 -3.73 -13.77
N ARG A 169 -0.82 -3.21 -14.28
CA ARG A 169 -0.47 -3.30 -15.71
C ARG A 169 -0.38 -4.74 -16.20
N ARG A 170 0.26 -5.63 -15.42
CA ARG A 170 0.46 -7.03 -15.81
C ARG A 170 -0.82 -7.88 -15.78
N ILE A 171 -1.74 -7.53 -14.90
CA ILE A 171 -2.97 -8.29 -14.70
C ILE A 171 -4.01 -7.91 -15.74
N LEU A 172 -4.12 -6.62 -16.06
CA LEU A 172 -4.95 -6.16 -17.16
C LEU A 172 -4.45 -6.73 -18.49
N GLY A 173 -3.15 -6.70 -18.76
CA GLY A 173 -2.59 -7.26 -20.00
C GLY A 173 -3.28 -6.69 -21.24
N GLU A 174 -3.88 -7.56 -22.05
CA GLU A 174 -4.68 -7.18 -23.23
C GLU A 174 -6.17 -6.94 -22.93
N PHE A 175 -6.63 -7.23 -21.72
CA PHE A 175 -8.02 -7.00 -21.34
C PHE A 175 -8.29 -5.50 -21.17
N THR A 176 -9.17 -4.97 -22.01
CA THR A 176 -9.68 -3.61 -21.90
C THR A 176 -10.98 -3.62 -21.07
N PRO A 177 -11.00 -3.20 -19.79
CA PRO A 177 -12.23 -3.11 -18.99
C PRO A 177 -13.09 -1.92 -19.44
N THR A 178 -14.38 -1.92 -19.08
CA THR A 178 -15.17 -0.68 -19.03
C THR A 178 -14.81 0.14 -17.79
N PHE A 179 -15.26 1.39 -17.70
CA PHE A 179 -15.09 2.22 -16.50
C PHE A 179 -15.62 1.51 -15.24
N GLU A 180 -16.84 0.96 -15.32
CA GLU A 180 -17.50 0.25 -14.22
C GLU A 180 -16.71 -1.00 -13.80
N GLU A 181 -16.22 -1.79 -14.76
CA GLU A 181 -15.43 -2.98 -14.50
C GLU A 181 -14.07 -2.64 -13.88
N PHE A 182 -13.42 -1.59 -14.36
CA PHE A 182 -12.15 -1.14 -13.82
C PHE A 182 -12.31 -0.59 -12.41
N SER A 183 -13.35 0.22 -12.17
CA SER A 183 -13.72 0.72 -10.84
C SER A 183 -13.97 -0.43 -9.87
N THR A 184 -14.72 -1.44 -10.30
CA THR A 184 -14.98 -2.63 -9.48
C THR A 184 -13.69 -3.40 -9.15
N LEU A 185 -12.81 -3.59 -10.14
CA LEU A 185 -11.52 -4.23 -9.93
C LEU A 185 -10.65 -3.46 -8.94
N LEU A 186 -10.59 -2.12 -9.06
CA LEU A 186 -9.84 -1.26 -8.15
C LEU A 186 -10.40 -1.32 -6.71
N CYS A 187 -11.72 -1.33 -6.53
CA CYS A 187 -12.34 -1.51 -5.21
C CYS A 187 -11.94 -2.85 -4.56
N ASN A 188 -11.95 -3.94 -5.32
CA ASN A 188 -11.54 -5.26 -4.82
C ASN A 188 -10.05 -5.28 -4.47
N ILE A 189 -9.21 -4.67 -5.30
CA ILE A 189 -7.77 -4.52 -5.06
C ILE A 189 -7.52 -3.67 -3.81
N GLU A 190 -8.20 -2.54 -3.64
CA GLU A 190 -8.13 -1.70 -2.43
C GLU A 190 -8.45 -2.52 -1.17
N CYS A 191 -9.51 -3.33 -1.21
CA CYS A 191 -9.88 -4.23 -0.12
C CYS A 191 -8.73 -5.20 0.23
N ALA A 192 -8.11 -5.83 -0.78
CA ALA A 192 -6.97 -6.73 -0.58
C ALA A 192 -5.72 -6.03 -0.03
N LEU A 193 -5.41 -4.84 -0.54
CA LEU A 193 -4.27 -4.05 -0.06
C LEU A 193 -4.47 -3.65 1.40
N ASN A 194 -5.69 -3.28 1.80
CA ASN A 194 -6.01 -2.84 3.15
C ASN A 194 -6.29 -3.98 4.13
N SER A 195 -6.43 -5.23 3.67
CA SER A 195 -6.54 -6.39 4.56
C SER A 195 -5.19 -6.91 5.08
N ARG A 196 -4.07 -6.33 4.64
CA ARG A 196 -2.72 -6.82 4.97
C ARG A 196 -2.37 -6.67 6.46
N PRO A 197 -1.79 -7.71 7.09
CA PRO A 197 -1.23 -7.63 8.43
C PRO A 197 -0.07 -6.64 8.52
N ILE A 198 -0.12 -5.75 9.51
CA ILE A 198 0.95 -4.82 9.86
C ILE A 198 1.61 -5.25 11.18
N ALA A 199 0.81 -5.63 12.18
CA ALA A 199 1.25 -5.93 13.54
C ALA A 199 0.28 -6.93 14.20
N PRO A 200 0.64 -7.60 15.29
CA PRO A 200 -0.33 -8.25 16.18
C PRO A 200 -1.38 -7.23 16.64
N LEU A 201 -2.65 -7.65 16.73
CA LEU A 201 -3.73 -6.78 17.22
C LEU A 201 -3.74 -6.69 18.76
N TYR A 202 -3.42 -7.80 19.43
CA TYR A 202 -3.39 -7.92 20.88
C TYR A 202 -2.04 -8.48 21.34
N ASP A 203 -1.62 -8.09 22.54
CA ASP A 203 -0.50 -8.69 23.26
C ASP A 203 -0.92 -9.99 23.98
N ASP A 204 -1.74 -10.80 23.32
CA ASP A 204 -2.20 -12.09 23.79
C ASP A 204 -1.49 -13.22 23.02
N PRO A 205 -0.75 -14.11 23.69
CA PRO A 205 -0.13 -15.29 23.09
C PRO A 205 -1.15 -16.26 22.43
N GLU A 206 -2.40 -16.25 22.87
CA GLU A 206 -3.46 -17.09 22.31
C GLU A 206 -4.15 -16.47 21.08
N SER A 207 -4.03 -15.15 20.91
CA SER A 207 -4.57 -14.47 19.75
C SER A 207 -3.67 -14.61 18.51
N PHE A 208 -4.34 -14.85 17.38
CA PHE A 208 -3.77 -14.86 16.03
C PHE A 208 -4.19 -13.63 15.22
N ASP A 209 -4.88 -12.67 15.82
CA ASP A 209 -5.38 -11.50 15.09
C ASP A 209 -4.25 -10.52 14.80
N ALA A 210 -4.26 -10.00 13.58
CA ALA A 210 -3.35 -8.94 13.16
C ALA A 210 -4.10 -7.63 12.92
N LEU A 211 -3.50 -6.53 13.36
CA LEU A 211 -3.85 -5.18 12.98
C LEU A 211 -3.58 -4.99 11.48
N THR A 212 -4.55 -4.41 10.79
CA THR A 212 -4.51 -4.15 9.34
C THR A 212 -4.93 -2.70 9.08
N PRO A 213 -4.58 -2.11 7.91
CA PRO A 213 -5.12 -0.80 7.54
C PRO A 213 -6.66 -0.75 7.59
N GLY A 214 -7.33 -1.86 7.27
CA GLY A 214 -8.78 -1.99 7.33
C GLY A 214 -9.38 -1.66 8.70
N HIS A 215 -8.70 -2.03 9.80
CA HIS A 215 -9.17 -1.70 11.16
C HIS A 215 -9.32 -0.20 11.37
N PHE A 216 -8.39 0.58 10.81
CA PHE A 216 -8.47 2.03 10.90
C PHE A 216 -9.58 2.62 10.02
N LEU A 217 -9.99 1.93 8.96
CA LEU A 217 -10.98 2.43 8.01
C LEU A 217 -12.42 2.08 8.39
N VAL A 218 -12.65 0.86 8.88
CA VAL A 218 -14.00 0.33 9.15
C VAL A 218 -14.16 -0.24 10.56
N GLY A 219 -13.12 -0.18 11.40
CA GLY A 219 -13.14 -0.73 12.76
C GLY A 219 -12.88 -2.24 12.85
N SER A 220 -12.70 -2.93 11.73
CA SER A 220 -12.50 -4.39 11.68
C SER A 220 -11.66 -4.86 10.48
N HIS A 221 -11.37 -6.16 10.40
CA HIS A 221 -10.78 -6.75 9.19
C HIS A 221 -11.71 -6.58 7.98
N LEU A 222 -11.15 -6.08 6.88
CA LEU A 222 -11.82 -6.09 5.59
C LEU A 222 -11.90 -7.51 5.04
N LYS A 223 -13.11 -7.91 4.61
CA LYS A 223 -13.39 -9.22 4.02
C LYS A 223 -13.98 -8.98 2.62
N ALA A 224 -13.40 -9.59 1.60
CA ALA A 224 -14.04 -9.65 0.29
C ALA A 224 -15.20 -10.66 0.31
N VAL A 225 -16.20 -10.42 -0.54
CA VAL A 225 -17.28 -11.39 -0.78
C VAL A 225 -16.66 -12.69 -1.31
N PRO A 226 -16.95 -13.86 -0.73
CA PRO A 226 -16.45 -15.13 -1.25
C PRO A 226 -16.91 -15.34 -2.68
N SER A 227 -15.97 -15.61 -3.59
CA SER A 227 -16.24 -16.02 -4.97
C SER A 227 -15.62 -17.40 -5.21
N PRO A 228 -16.28 -18.28 -5.99
CA PRO A 228 -15.65 -19.51 -6.47
C PRO A 228 -14.38 -19.16 -7.23
N SER A 229 -13.32 -19.93 -6.99
CA SER A 229 -12.07 -19.80 -7.75
C SER A 229 -12.36 -20.02 -9.23
N THR A 230 -11.92 -19.10 -10.08
CA THR A 230 -12.04 -19.28 -11.54
C THR A 230 -11.07 -20.32 -12.11
N GLY A 231 -10.11 -20.80 -11.31
CA GLY A 231 -9.20 -21.90 -11.65
C GLY A 231 -8.49 -21.74 -12.99
N ASP A 232 -8.15 -22.87 -13.62
CA ASP A 232 -7.63 -22.96 -14.99
C ASP A 232 -8.74 -23.05 -16.04
N SER A 233 -9.91 -22.46 -15.76
CA SER A 233 -10.99 -22.38 -16.74
C SER A 233 -10.48 -21.76 -18.05
N ASN A 234 -10.91 -22.32 -19.18
CA ASN A 234 -10.52 -21.86 -20.50
C ASN A 234 -10.81 -20.34 -20.61
N VAL A 235 -9.75 -19.55 -20.78
CA VAL A 235 -9.78 -18.07 -20.82
C VAL A 235 -10.82 -17.57 -21.83
N ASN A 236 -10.99 -18.31 -22.94
CA ASN A 236 -11.90 -17.96 -24.04
C ASN A 236 -13.40 -18.15 -23.71
N ARG A 237 -13.74 -18.73 -22.55
CA ARG A 237 -15.14 -18.95 -22.12
C ARG A 237 -15.56 -18.10 -20.92
N LEU A 238 -14.68 -17.24 -20.43
CA LEU A 238 -15.01 -16.42 -19.26
C LEU A 238 -15.96 -15.28 -19.66
N SER A 239 -17.04 -15.13 -18.92
CA SER A 239 -17.79 -13.87 -18.90
C SER A 239 -16.88 -12.72 -18.46
N ARG A 240 -17.23 -11.47 -18.82
CA ARG A 240 -16.46 -10.29 -18.39
C ARG A 240 -16.36 -10.19 -16.87
N TRP A 241 -17.43 -10.57 -16.16
CA TRP A 241 -17.43 -10.66 -14.70
C TRP A 241 -16.39 -11.66 -14.18
N GLN A 242 -16.36 -12.88 -14.73
CA GLN A 242 -15.36 -13.89 -14.34
C GLN A 242 -13.94 -13.45 -14.71
N ALA A 243 -13.75 -12.70 -15.80
CA ALA A 243 -12.45 -12.13 -16.12
C ALA A 243 -11.97 -11.13 -15.04
N ILE A 244 -12.87 -10.28 -14.53
CA ILE A 244 -12.59 -9.36 -13.40
C ILE A 244 -12.24 -10.12 -12.12
N GLN A 245 -13.01 -11.16 -11.78
CA GLN A 245 -12.70 -12.00 -10.62
C GLN A 245 -11.35 -12.71 -10.75
N ARG A 246 -11.05 -13.28 -11.93
CA ARG A 246 -9.75 -13.90 -12.22
C ARG A 246 -8.58 -12.92 -12.12
N MET A 247 -8.77 -11.70 -12.62
CA MET A 247 -7.78 -10.64 -12.51
C MET A 247 -7.51 -10.28 -11.04
N TYR A 248 -8.56 -10.18 -10.23
CA TYR A 248 -8.43 -9.96 -8.80
C TYR A 248 -7.71 -11.12 -8.08
N GLU A 249 -8.05 -12.37 -8.37
CA GLU A 249 -7.37 -13.56 -7.84
C GLU A 249 -5.87 -13.57 -8.21
N ARG A 250 -5.56 -13.25 -9.47
CA ARG A 250 -4.18 -13.13 -9.95
C ARG A 250 -3.44 -11.99 -9.28
N PHE A 251 -4.10 -10.84 -9.08
CA PHE A 251 -3.56 -9.73 -8.29
C PHE A 251 -3.13 -10.20 -6.92
N TRP A 252 -4.07 -10.80 -6.21
CA TRP A 252 -3.83 -11.29 -4.87
C TRP A 252 -2.66 -12.27 -4.80
N LYS A 253 -2.63 -13.28 -5.69
CA LYS A 253 -1.58 -14.31 -5.69
C LYS A 253 -0.18 -13.71 -5.85
N VAL A 254 -0.02 -12.79 -6.81
CA VAL A 254 1.29 -12.19 -7.08
C VAL A 254 1.66 -11.17 -6.00
N TRP A 255 0.74 -10.27 -5.68
CA TRP A 255 1.00 -9.18 -4.73
C TRP A 255 1.22 -9.68 -3.30
N SER A 256 0.43 -10.65 -2.81
CA SER A 256 0.62 -11.18 -1.45
C SER A 256 1.98 -11.88 -1.29
N SER A 257 2.43 -12.60 -2.32
CA SER A 257 3.77 -13.16 -2.39
C SER A 257 4.85 -12.07 -2.38
N ASP A 258 4.70 -11.02 -3.17
CA ASP A 258 5.66 -9.91 -3.22
C ASP A 258 5.71 -9.11 -1.92
N TYR A 259 4.56 -8.90 -1.27
CA TYR A 259 4.49 -8.30 0.06
C TYR A 259 5.29 -9.13 1.09
N LEU A 260 5.10 -10.45 1.11
CA LEU A 260 5.84 -11.33 2.00
C LEU A 260 7.35 -11.31 1.70
N ASN A 261 7.73 -11.34 0.42
CA ASN A 261 9.14 -11.23 0.02
C ASN A 261 9.75 -9.89 0.46
N ALA A 262 9.01 -8.79 0.35
CA ALA A 262 9.46 -7.48 0.80
C ALA A 262 9.64 -7.41 2.33
N LEU A 263 8.75 -8.04 3.10
CA LEU A 263 8.90 -8.18 4.56
C LEU A 263 10.17 -8.97 4.93
N LEU A 264 10.48 -10.04 4.20
CA LEU A 264 11.69 -10.85 4.40
C LEU A 264 12.97 -10.09 4.01
N GLN A 265 12.95 -9.44 2.85
CA GLN A 265 14.12 -8.72 2.34
C GLN A 265 14.50 -7.55 3.24
N ARG A 266 13.54 -6.79 3.79
CA ARG A 266 13.86 -5.68 4.73
C ARG A 266 14.73 -6.11 5.92
N LYS A 267 14.62 -7.36 6.38
CA LYS A 267 15.43 -7.89 7.48
C LYS A 267 16.86 -8.27 7.07
N LYS A 268 17.10 -8.57 5.80
CA LYS A 268 18.43 -9.03 5.34
C LYS A 268 19.47 -7.92 5.17
N TRP A 269 19.07 -6.65 5.14
CA TRP A 269 19.91 -5.60 4.57
C TRP A 269 20.86 -4.85 5.52
N ARG A 270 20.98 -5.16 6.83
CA ARG A 270 21.86 -4.36 7.72
C ARG A 270 22.72 -5.03 8.80
N SER A 271 22.54 -6.30 9.22
CA SER A 271 23.40 -6.96 10.22
C SER A 271 22.91 -8.38 10.53
N SER A 272 23.69 -9.15 11.33
CA SER A 272 23.19 -10.34 12.05
C SER A 272 21.82 -10.04 12.67
N GLN A 273 20.85 -10.89 12.37
CA GLN A 273 19.46 -10.72 12.82
C GLN A 273 19.24 -11.49 14.13
N PRO A 274 18.49 -10.92 15.08
CA PRO A 274 18.07 -11.69 16.25
C PRO A 274 17.22 -12.89 15.81
N ASN A 275 17.45 -14.03 16.46
CA ASN A 275 16.69 -15.25 16.22
C ASN A 275 15.18 -14.99 16.43
N VAL A 276 14.35 -15.72 15.69
CA VAL A 276 12.91 -15.79 15.96
C VAL A 276 12.72 -16.34 17.38
N GLN A 277 11.79 -15.75 18.13
CA GLN A 277 11.54 -16.10 19.52
C GLN A 277 10.18 -16.78 19.70
N ILE A 278 10.07 -17.57 20.76
CA ILE A 278 8.79 -18.12 21.21
C ILE A 278 7.84 -16.95 21.52
N GLY A 279 6.59 -17.07 21.07
CA GLY A 279 5.57 -16.03 21.16
C GLY A 279 5.48 -15.12 19.94
N ASP A 280 6.46 -15.12 19.03
CA ASP A 280 6.41 -14.26 17.85
C ASP A 280 5.22 -14.60 16.93
N LEU A 281 4.43 -13.59 16.56
CA LEU A 281 3.39 -13.73 15.53
C LEU A 281 4.03 -13.64 14.14
N VAL A 282 3.84 -14.69 13.34
CA VAL A 282 4.43 -14.84 12.02
C VAL A 282 3.36 -15.07 10.95
N LEU A 283 3.61 -14.54 9.77
CA LEU A 283 2.81 -14.77 8.57
C LEU A 283 3.38 -15.98 7.82
N LEU A 284 2.52 -16.97 7.56
CA LEU A 284 2.89 -18.18 6.83
C LEU A 284 2.76 -17.93 5.33
N ARG A 285 3.80 -18.30 4.57
CA ARG A 285 3.72 -18.26 3.11
C ARG A 285 2.91 -19.44 2.60
N HIS A 286 1.62 -19.21 2.34
CA HIS A 286 0.74 -20.20 1.72
C HIS A 286 0.32 -19.73 0.32
N PRO A 287 0.65 -20.48 -0.76
CA PRO A 287 0.52 -19.97 -2.14
C PRO A 287 -0.92 -19.86 -2.66
N ASN A 288 -1.89 -20.47 -1.98
CA ASN A 288 -3.25 -20.68 -2.51
C ASN A 288 -4.38 -20.17 -1.59
N LEU A 289 -4.14 -19.14 -0.77
CA LEU A 289 -5.21 -18.55 0.04
C LEU A 289 -6.14 -17.67 -0.81
N PRO A 290 -7.45 -17.64 -0.53
CA PRO A 290 -8.37 -16.68 -1.16
C PRO A 290 -7.93 -15.23 -0.94
N PRO A 291 -8.33 -14.30 -1.83
CA PRO A 291 -8.05 -12.89 -1.64
C PRO A 291 -8.46 -12.38 -0.26
N THR A 292 -7.63 -11.49 0.30
CA THR A 292 -7.76 -10.90 1.63
C THR A 292 -7.47 -11.82 2.82
N LYS A 293 -7.26 -13.12 2.60
CA LYS A 293 -7.00 -14.10 3.67
C LYS A 293 -5.51 -14.34 3.89
N TRP A 294 -5.05 -14.04 5.09
CA TRP A 294 -3.67 -14.27 5.52
C TRP A 294 -3.63 -15.38 6.55
N GLU A 295 -2.68 -16.31 6.43
CA GLU A 295 -2.47 -17.35 7.42
C GLU A 295 -1.43 -16.87 8.43
N LEU A 296 -1.86 -16.79 9.69
CA LEU A 296 -1.06 -16.33 10.82
C LEU A 296 -0.80 -17.50 11.78
N GLY A 297 0.34 -17.47 12.44
CA GLY A 297 0.69 -18.43 13.47
C GLY A 297 1.63 -17.84 14.51
N ARG A 298 1.65 -18.44 15.69
CA ARG A 298 2.55 -18.10 16.80
C ARG A 298 3.66 -19.12 16.90
N VAL A 299 4.89 -18.68 17.10
CA VAL A 299 6.02 -19.57 17.37
C VAL A 299 5.87 -20.16 18.77
N VAL A 300 5.79 -21.48 18.87
CA VAL A 300 5.67 -22.18 20.16
C VAL A 300 6.96 -22.87 20.57
N GLN A 301 7.87 -23.11 19.63
CA GLN A 301 9.17 -23.71 19.91
C GLN A 301 10.21 -23.29 18.86
N CYS A 302 11.44 -23.01 19.30
CA CYS A 302 12.59 -22.77 18.43
C CYS A 302 13.51 -23.97 18.43
N HIS A 303 14.03 -24.34 17.25
CA HIS A 303 15.00 -25.44 17.06
C HIS A 303 16.34 -24.83 16.60
N PRO A 304 17.22 -24.41 17.53
CA PRO A 304 18.54 -23.91 17.18
C PRO A 304 19.43 -25.03 16.61
N GLY A 305 20.29 -24.70 15.66
CA GLY A 305 21.38 -25.59 15.23
C GLY A 305 22.58 -25.53 16.17
N ASP A 306 23.63 -26.28 15.84
CA ASP A 306 24.87 -26.34 16.63
C ASP A 306 25.58 -24.97 16.75
N ASP A 307 25.28 -24.05 15.83
CA ASP A 307 25.77 -22.67 15.82
C ASP A 307 24.85 -21.70 16.59
N ASN A 308 23.88 -22.20 17.36
CA ASN A 308 22.85 -21.44 18.07
C ASN A 308 21.95 -20.56 17.18
N LEU A 309 21.95 -20.76 15.85
CA LEU A 309 21.07 -20.03 14.94
C LEU A 309 19.77 -20.80 14.70
N VAL A 310 18.64 -20.13 14.89
CA VAL A 310 17.30 -20.73 14.74
C VAL A 310 16.90 -20.70 13.27
N ARG A 311 16.99 -21.86 12.61
CA ARG A 311 16.57 -22.03 11.20
C ARG A 311 15.20 -22.69 11.05
N VAL A 312 14.74 -23.37 12.10
CA VAL A 312 13.47 -24.11 12.11
C VAL A 312 12.71 -23.78 13.39
N VAL A 313 11.40 -23.60 13.26
CA VAL A 313 10.50 -23.33 14.38
C VAL A 313 9.26 -24.22 14.30
N THR A 314 8.67 -24.54 15.45
CA THR A 314 7.31 -25.07 15.54
C THR A 314 6.36 -23.88 15.70
N ILE A 315 5.35 -23.82 14.85
CA ILE A 315 4.33 -22.78 14.85
C ILE A 315 2.95 -23.38 15.13
N ARG A 316 2.16 -22.68 15.93
CA ARG A 316 0.73 -22.97 16.14
C ARG A 316 -0.08 -21.99 15.30
N THR A 317 -0.95 -22.51 14.46
CA THR A 317 -1.99 -21.73 13.75
C THR A 317 -3.33 -21.96 14.46
N ALA A 318 -4.38 -21.26 14.02
CA ALA A 318 -5.74 -21.50 14.51
C ALA A 318 -6.25 -22.93 14.22
N LYS A 319 -5.59 -23.70 13.34
CA LYS A 319 -6.06 -25.03 12.90
C LYS A 319 -5.12 -26.17 13.28
N SER A 320 -3.82 -25.91 13.37
CA SER A 320 -2.82 -26.97 13.52
C SER A 320 -1.48 -26.46 14.04
N VAL A 321 -0.67 -27.39 14.52
CA VAL A 321 0.73 -27.15 14.87
C VAL A 321 1.62 -27.71 13.77
N LEU A 322 2.54 -26.89 13.24
CA LEU A 322 3.36 -27.21 12.08
C LEU A 322 4.84 -26.89 12.38
N LYS A 323 5.76 -27.75 11.92
CA LYS A 323 7.19 -27.44 11.91
C LYS A 323 7.56 -26.82 10.55
N ARG A 324 8.20 -25.64 10.55
CA ARG A 324 8.54 -24.89 9.33
C ARG A 324 9.91 -24.22 9.40
N PRO A 325 10.63 -24.14 8.28
CA PRO A 325 11.85 -23.34 8.20
C PRO A 325 11.51 -21.84 8.25
N ILE A 326 12.36 -21.04 8.88
CA ILE A 326 12.15 -19.58 9.00
C ILE A 326 12.09 -18.86 7.65
N THR A 327 12.63 -19.48 6.58
CA THR A 327 12.58 -18.97 5.21
C THR A 327 11.16 -18.92 4.62
N GLN A 328 10.22 -19.66 5.21
CA GLN A 328 8.81 -19.67 4.82
C GLN A 328 7.93 -18.78 5.72
N LEU A 329 8.53 -18.07 6.68
CA LEU A 329 7.82 -17.32 7.71
C LEU A 329 8.23 -15.86 7.71
N CYS A 330 7.25 -14.97 7.81
CA CYS A 330 7.48 -13.53 7.93
C CYS A 330 7.04 -13.05 9.32
N LYS A 331 7.97 -12.86 10.26
CA LYS A 331 7.66 -12.18 11.52
C LYS A 331 7.18 -10.76 11.23
N LEU A 332 6.00 -10.39 11.75
CA LEU A 332 5.41 -9.08 11.54
C LEU A 332 6.33 -7.97 12.07
N PRO A 333 6.40 -6.81 11.38
CA PRO A 333 7.25 -5.70 11.79
C PRO A 333 6.67 -4.99 13.01
N VAL A 334 7.01 -5.47 14.20
CA VAL A 334 6.94 -4.70 15.44
C VAL A 334 8.23 -4.94 16.21
N GLU A 335 8.94 -3.84 16.51
CA GLU A 335 9.88 -3.81 17.63
C GLU A 335 9.00 -3.86 18.87
N SER A 336 9.01 -4.99 19.57
CA SER A 336 8.46 -5.08 20.91
C SER A 336 9.01 -3.90 21.71
N PRO A 337 8.18 -3.10 22.40
CA PRO A 337 8.70 -2.06 23.27
C PRO A 337 9.71 -2.74 24.19
N THR A 338 10.96 -2.25 24.14
CA THR A 338 11.97 -2.62 25.13
C THR A 338 11.29 -2.47 26.48
N LYS A 339 11.26 -3.55 27.26
CA LYS A 339 10.90 -3.45 28.67
C LYS A 339 11.76 -2.32 29.23
N THR A 340 11.13 -1.19 29.53
CA THR A 340 11.72 -0.22 30.42
C THR A 340 11.90 -0.96 31.72
N ASP A 341 13.14 -1.33 32.03
CA ASP A 341 13.52 -1.68 33.39
C ASP A 341 13.11 -0.46 34.23
N VAL A 342 12.04 -0.64 35.00
CA VAL A 342 11.61 0.33 35.99
C VAL A 342 12.64 0.25 37.12
N PRO A 343 13.26 1.37 37.54
CA PRO A 343 14.18 1.37 38.68
C PRO A 343 13.49 1.01 40.00
#